data_AF-A0A959IW79-F1
#
_entry.id   AF-A0A959IW79-F1
#
_cell.length_a   1.000
_cell.length_b   1.000
_cell.length_c   1.000
_cell.angle_alpha   90.00
_cell.angle_beta   90.00
_cell.angle_gamma   90.00
#
_symmetry.space_group_name_H-M   'P 1'
#
loop_
_entity.id
_entity.type
_entity.pdbx_description
1 polymer ?
#
loop_
_entity_poly.entity_id
_entity_poly.type
_entity_poly.pdbx_seq_one_letter_code
_entity_poly.pdbx_strand_id
1 'polypeptide(L)'
;MAKAMKGMDRTLYKIVSLLLFGIFVVQQLSAQEYLINARRFTDAEGLSHNQVLALLQGPEGFLWISTKFGLNRFDGHQFRWFTKESHGLYSNQVSEIIEGPEGWLWLVYNSLPNTMNFTYEIELFHPRSYQVVSLLDKFKSIPFKISELEKILPFQDHQLLFTDRKGKHYYLNQKGNFITLPLPADFLAIRTKDKDKIWGTLNNQLLLLDREGNTLQSIDLKPGNTAIEVVSDHLNRQWIVSGELRQSKKNYYTVNSELSIWDGD
;
A
#
# COMPACT_ATOMS: atom_id res chain seq x y z
N MET A 1 10.15 -33.32 -54.47
CA MET A 1 11.19 -33.42 -53.41
C MET A 1 11.74 -34.84 -53.20
N ALA A 2 11.01 -35.93 -53.51
CA ALA A 2 11.47 -37.31 -53.26
C ALA A 2 12.62 -37.86 -54.13
N LYS A 3 13.24 -37.06 -55.03
CA LYS A 3 14.29 -37.54 -55.96
C LYS A 3 15.72 -37.11 -55.60
N ALA A 4 15.90 -36.34 -54.52
CA ALA A 4 17.21 -35.81 -54.12
C ALA A 4 17.91 -36.59 -52.98
N MET A 5 17.35 -37.69 -52.47
CA MET A 5 17.83 -38.34 -51.23
C MET A 5 18.41 -39.76 -51.40
N LYS A 6 18.75 -40.19 -52.63
CA LYS A 6 19.12 -41.58 -52.93
C LYS A 6 20.60 -41.97 -52.70
N GLY A 7 21.34 -41.20 -51.90
CA GLY A 7 22.76 -41.46 -51.59
C GLY A 7 23.22 -41.00 -50.21
N MET A 8 22.28 -40.79 -49.28
CA MET A 8 22.56 -40.16 -48.00
C MET A 8 22.93 -41.21 -46.93
N ASP A 9 24.13 -41.11 -46.33
CA ASP A 9 24.62 -41.99 -45.26
C ASP A 9 23.67 -41.98 -44.04
N ARG A 10 23.54 -43.12 -43.34
CA ARG A 10 22.73 -43.27 -42.11
C ARG A 10 23.13 -42.24 -41.05
N THR A 11 24.40 -41.84 -41.02
CA THR A 11 24.92 -40.78 -40.15
C THR A 11 24.26 -39.43 -40.42
N LEU A 12 24.08 -39.10 -41.70
CA LEU A 12 23.47 -37.84 -42.12
C LEU A 12 21.97 -37.78 -41.80
N TYR A 13 21.25 -38.91 -41.89
CA TYR A 13 19.86 -39.00 -41.41
C TYR A 13 19.74 -38.72 -39.92
N LYS A 14 20.62 -39.28 -39.09
CA LYS A 14 20.61 -39.04 -37.64
C LYS A 14 20.85 -37.58 -37.30
N ILE A 15 21.80 -36.93 -37.98
CA ILE A 15 22.11 -35.50 -37.80
C ILE A 15 20.91 -34.64 -38.20
N VAL A 16 20.31 -34.90 -39.35
CA VAL A 16 19.12 -34.16 -39.81
C VAL A 16 17.93 -34.36 -38.87
N SER A 17 17.69 -35.59 -38.38
CA SER A 17 16.63 -35.86 -37.40
C SER A 17 16.88 -35.17 -36.06
N LEU A 18 18.13 -35.10 -35.57
CA LEU A 18 18.50 -34.37 -34.36
C LEU A 18 18.31 -32.86 -34.51
N LEU A 19 18.67 -32.30 -35.68
CA LEU A 19 18.46 -30.89 -35.98
C LEU A 19 16.97 -30.56 -36.08
N LEU A 20 16.17 -31.39 -36.74
CA LEU A 20 14.72 -31.21 -36.82
C LEU A 20 14.04 -31.33 -35.45
N PHE A 21 14.48 -32.28 -34.62
CA PHE A 21 14.01 -32.41 -33.24
C PHE A 21 14.40 -31.19 -32.39
N GLY A 22 15.63 -30.69 -32.53
CA GLY A 22 16.08 -29.48 -31.86
C GLY A 22 15.25 -28.25 -32.24
N ILE A 23 14.95 -28.06 -33.53
CA ILE A 23 14.09 -26.97 -34.01
C ILE A 23 12.66 -27.10 -33.45
N PHE A 24 12.13 -28.33 -33.33
CA PHE A 24 10.81 -28.58 -32.77
C PHE A 24 10.73 -28.27 -31.27
N VAL A 25 11.80 -28.54 -30.51
CA VAL A 25 11.90 -28.22 -29.07
C VAL A 25 12.01 -26.69 -28.84
N VAL A 26 12.69 -25.97 -29.73
CA VAL A 26 12.83 -24.50 -29.61
C VAL A 26 11.52 -23.75 -29.88
N GLN A 27 10.58 -24.35 -30.63
CA GLN A 27 9.28 -23.74 -30.94
C GLN A 27 8.27 -23.77 -29.78
N GLN A 28 8.56 -24.45 -28.66
CA GLN A 28 7.66 -24.50 -27.50
C GLN A 28 8.03 -23.55 -26.35
N LEU A 29 9.05 -22.71 -26.52
CA LEU A 29 9.43 -21.70 -25.53
C LEU A 29 8.92 -20.30 -25.94
N SER A 30 7.63 -20.17 -26.19
CA SER A 30 6.98 -18.87 -26.09
C SER A 30 6.67 -18.62 -24.61
N ALA A 31 7.21 -17.55 -24.03
CA ALA A 31 6.64 -17.02 -22.80
C ALA A 31 5.14 -16.75 -23.08
N GLN A 32 4.25 -17.37 -22.31
CA GLN A 32 2.83 -17.13 -22.46
C GLN A 32 2.58 -15.63 -22.30
N GLU A 33 1.98 -15.00 -23.31
CA GLU A 33 1.57 -13.61 -23.22
C GLU A 33 0.57 -13.53 -22.07
N TYR A 34 0.93 -12.84 -20.99
CA TYR A 34 0.09 -12.69 -19.82
C TYR A 34 -1.04 -11.72 -20.19
N LEU A 35 -2.07 -12.22 -20.89
CA LEU A 35 -3.25 -11.45 -21.22
C LEU A 35 -3.98 -11.15 -19.91
N ILE A 36 -3.81 -9.92 -19.42
CA ILE A 36 -4.57 -9.42 -18.28
C ILE A 36 -6.02 -9.27 -18.75
N ASN A 37 -6.85 -10.28 -18.48
CA ASN A 37 -8.29 -10.17 -18.62
C ASN A 37 -8.84 -9.37 -17.42
N ALA A 38 -8.81 -8.04 -17.54
CA ALA A 38 -9.32 -7.14 -16.51
C ALA A 38 -10.81 -6.87 -16.71
N ARG A 39 -11.64 -7.18 -15.71
CA ARG A 39 -13.00 -6.68 -15.65
C ARG A 39 -12.99 -5.22 -15.21
N ARG A 40 -13.69 -4.36 -15.94
CA ARG A 40 -13.83 -2.94 -15.62
C ARG A 40 -15.12 -2.68 -14.86
N PHE A 41 -15.03 -1.87 -13.82
CA PHE A 41 -16.18 -1.32 -13.10
C PHE A 41 -16.10 0.20 -13.15
N THR A 42 -17.19 0.83 -13.57
CA THR A 42 -17.41 2.27 -13.67
C THR A 42 -18.68 2.63 -12.91
N ASP A 43 -19.08 3.90 -12.97
CA ASP A 43 -20.36 4.37 -12.50
C ASP A 43 -21.55 3.69 -13.19
N ALA A 44 -21.40 3.29 -14.45
CA ALA A 44 -22.40 2.47 -15.14
C ALA A 44 -22.58 1.07 -14.51
N GLU A 45 -21.57 0.53 -13.84
CA GLU A 45 -21.62 -0.75 -13.12
C GLU A 45 -21.90 -0.60 -11.61
N GLY A 46 -22.25 0.62 -11.15
CA GLY A 46 -22.70 0.89 -9.78
C GLY A 46 -21.65 1.50 -8.84
N LEU A 47 -20.42 1.72 -9.30
CA LEU A 47 -19.45 2.52 -8.53
C LEU A 47 -19.98 3.96 -8.38
N SER A 48 -19.78 4.59 -7.24
CA SER A 48 -20.34 5.93 -7.05
C SER A 48 -19.74 7.03 -7.94
N HIS A 49 -18.49 6.88 -8.36
CA HIS A 49 -17.80 7.78 -9.27
C HIS A 49 -16.55 7.12 -9.86
N ASN A 50 -16.23 7.42 -11.11
CA ASN A 50 -15.11 6.81 -11.86
C ASN A 50 -13.70 7.15 -11.35
N GLN A 51 -13.58 8.13 -10.46
CA GLN A 51 -12.31 8.52 -9.86
C GLN A 51 -12.21 7.93 -8.46
N VAL A 52 -11.46 6.84 -8.35
CA VAL A 52 -11.08 6.18 -7.09
C VAL A 52 -9.96 6.98 -6.41
N LEU A 53 -10.05 7.11 -5.08
CA LEU A 53 -9.08 7.82 -4.25
C LEU A 53 -8.34 6.86 -3.32
N ALA A 54 -9.02 5.88 -2.74
CA ALA A 54 -8.43 4.83 -1.91
C ALA A 54 -9.16 3.50 -2.11
N LEU A 55 -8.44 2.41 -1.82
CA LEU A 55 -8.92 1.04 -1.89
C LEU A 55 -8.38 0.27 -0.68
N LEU A 56 -9.27 -0.46 -0.01
CA LEU A 56 -8.94 -1.36 1.08
C LEU A 56 -9.76 -2.65 0.91
N GLN A 57 -9.11 -3.82 0.99
CA GLN A 57 -9.86 -5.03 1.32
C GLN A 57 -10.05 -5.02 2.85
N GLY A 58 -11.26 -4.76 3.30
CA GLY A 58 -11.56 -4.61 4.71
C GLY A 58 -12.01 -5.93 5.35
N PRO A 59 -12.64 -5.83 6.54
CA PRO A 59 -13.16 -6.99 7.26
C PRO A 59 -14.10 -7.82 6.38
N GLU A 60 -14.09 -9.14 6.59
CA GLU A 60 -14.91 -10.13 5.86
C GLU A 60 -14.62 -10.22 4.34
N GLY A 61 -13.54 -9.60 3.87
CA GLY A 61 -13.09 -9.70 2.48
C GLY A 61 -13.80 -8.75 1.52
N PHE A 62 -14.67 -7.85 2.01
CA PHE A 62 -15.30 -6.81 1.20
C PHE A 62 -14.26 -5.79 0.72
N LEU A 63 -14.41 -5.32 -0.52
CA LEU A 63 -13.62 -4.19 -1.00
C LEU A 63 -14.32 -2.88 -0.59
N TRP A 64 -13.57 -2.01 0.06
CA TRP A 64 -13.94 -0.65 0.41
C TRP A 64 -13.19 0.31 -0.49
N ILE A 65 -13.94 1.12 -1.23
CA ILE A 65 -13.41 1.97 -2.30
C ILE A 65 -13.92 3.39 -2.09
N SER A 66 -13.04 4.32 -1.79
CA SER A 66 -13.41 5.73 -1.79
C SER A 66 -13.27 6.29 -3.19
N THR A 67 -14.19 7.17 -3.55
CA THR A 67 -14.15 7.88 -4.83
C THR A 67 -14.28 9.38 -4.58
N LYS A 68 -14.31 10.18 -5.66
CA LYS A 68 -14.71 11.59 -5.55
C LYS A 68 -16.14 11.80 -5.04
N PHE A 69 -16.97 10.77 -5.03
CA PHE A 69 -18.37 10.83 -4.59
C PHE A 69 -18.71 9.68 -3.63
N GLY A 70 -18.05 9.63 -2.48
CA GLY A 70 -18.42 8.75 -1.37
C GLY A 70 -17.62 7.46 -1.25
N LEU A 71 -17.93 6.72 -0.19
CA LEU A 71 -17.35 5.42 0.14
C LEU A 71 -18.22 4.31 -0.46
N ASN A 72 -17.60 3.35 -1.13
CA ASN A 72 -18.28 2.20 -1.72
C ASN A 72 -17.85 0.93 -1.00
N ARG A 73 -18.78 -0.01 -0.87
CA ARG A 73 -18.55 -1.40 -0.49
C ARG A 73 -18.89 -2.28 -1.68
N PHE A 74 -18.00 -3.16 -2.07
CA PHE A 74 -18.20 -4.14 -3.12
C PHE A 74 -18.06 -5.56 -2.56
N ASP A 75 -19.05 -6.39 -2.83
CA ASP A 75 -19.14 -7.78 -2.34
C ASP A 75 -18.69 -8.84 -3.36
N GLY A 76 -18.13 -8.41 -4.50
CA GLY A 76 -17.81 -9.27 -5.63
C GLY A 76 -18.87 -9.26 -6.73
N HIS A 77 -20.08 -8.78 -6.43
CA HIS A 77 -21.22 -8.75 -7.33
C HIS A 77 -21.85 -7.35 -7.46
N GLN A 78 -22.04 -6.65 -6.36
CA GLN A 78 -22.77 -5.38 -6.29
C GLN A 78 -22.04 -4.33 -5.46
N PHE A 79 -22.23 -3.08 -5.85
CA PHE A 79 -21.78 -1.91 -5.08
C PHE A 79 -22.90 -1.39 -4.19
N ARG A 80 -22.53 -1.01 -2.97
CA ARG A 80 -23.29 -0.12 -2.09
C ARG A 80 -22.43 1.08 -1.75
N TRP A 81 -23.01 2.27 -1.67
CA TRP A 81 -22.29 3.50 -1.48
C TRP A 81 -22.90 4.37 -0.39
N PHE A 82 -22.03 5.14 0.25
CA PHE A 82 -22.29 5.96 1.41
C PHE A 82 -21.77 7.36 1.12
N THR A 83 -22.59 8.37 1.40
CA THR A 83 -22.25 9.78 1.13
C THR A 83 -22.45 10.62 2.38
N LYS A 84 -21.88 11.82 2.36
CA LYS A 84 -22.12 12.87 3.36
C LYS A 84 -23.61 13.14 3.54
N GLU A 85 -24.31 13.33 2.44
CA GLU A 85 -25.71 13.77 2.42
C GLU A 85 -26.67 12.69 2.94
N SER A 86 -26.36 11.42 2.66
CA SER A 86 -27.27 10.30 2.92
C SER A 86 -26.92 9.48 4.16
N HIS A 87 -25.65 9.45 4.55
CA HIS A 87 -25.15 8.58 5.62
C HIS A 87 -24.31 9.33 6.66
N GLY A 88 -24.16 10.66 6.52
CA GLY A 88 -23.52 11.49 7.53
C GLY A 88 -21.99 11.42 7.54
N LEU A 89 -21.35 10.98 6.45
CA LEU A 89 -19.90 11.11 6.30
C LEU A 89 -19.48 12.58 6.37
N TYR A 90 -18.31 12.86 6.92
CA TYR A 90 -17.75 14.22 6.98
C TYR A 90 -17.64 14.86 5.58
N SER A 91 -17.17 14.06 4.61
CA SER A 91 -16.97 14.45 3.21
C SER A 91 -17.18 13.25 2.28
N ASN A 92 -17.50 13.53 1.02
CA ASN A 92 -17.56 12.50 -0.02
C ASN A 92 -16.17 12.07 -0.52
N GLN A 93 -15.13 12.82 -0.21
CA GLN A 93 -13.76 12.53 -0.66
C GLN A 93 -12.93 12.00 0.50
N VAL A 94 -13.05 10.70 0.77
CA VAL A 94 -12.19 10.00 1.72
C VAL A 94 -10.83 9.78 1.06
N SER A 95 -9.77 10.31 1.65
CA SER A 95 -8.41 10.24 1.09
C SER A 95 -7.74 8.90 1.35
N GLU A 96 -8.01 8.29 2.50
CA GLU A 96 -7.42 7.01 2.90
C GLU A 96 -8.44 6.20 3.70
N ILE A 97 -8.43 4.88 3.51
CA ILE A 97 -9.25 3.94 4.27
C ILE A 97 -8.29 2.96 4.93
N ILE A 98 -8.32 2.90 6.25
CA ILE A 98 -7.45 2.02 7.04
C ILE A 98 -8.32 1.09 7.89
N GLU A 99 -8.02 -0.19 7.91
CA GLU A 99 -8.64 -1.09 8.86
C GLU A 99 -8.00 -0.91 10.24
N GLY A 100 -8.81 -0.60 11.25
CA GLY A 100 -8.36 -0.42 12.62
C GLY A 100 -9.09 -1.31 13.62
N PRO A 101 -8.93 -1.06 14.93
CA PRO A 101 -9.41 -1.94 15.98
C PRO A 101 -10.90 -2.27 15.86
N GLU A 102 -11.28 -3.46 16.32
CA GLU A 102 -12.66 -3.99 16.23
C GLU A 102 -13.19 -4.12 14.78
N GLY A 103 -12.32 -4.02 13.77
CA GLY A 103 -12.72 -4.05 12.35
C GLY A 103 -13.39 -2.75 11.89
N TRP A 104 -13.25 -1.65 12.61
CA TRP A 104 -13.74 -0.35 12.13
C TRP A 104 -12.86 0.14 11.00
N LEU A 105 -13.48 0.79 10.01
CA LEU A 105 -12.76 1.50 8.97
C LEU A 105 -12.48 2.91 9.46
N TRP A 106 -11.21 3.28 9.44
CA TRP A 106 -10.74 4.63 9.73
C TRP A 106 -10.70 5.39 8.42
N LEU A 107 -11.61 6.34 8.28
CA LEU A 107 -11.73 7.19 7.11
C LEU A 107 -10.95 8.48 7.38
N VAL A 108 -9.86 8.67 6.65
CA VAL A 108 -9.00 9.85 6.78
C VAL A 108 -9.33 10.83 5.67
N TYR A 109 -9.60 12.08 6.05
CA TYR A 109 -9.89 13.17 5.14
C TYR A 109 -8.77 14.18 5.19
N ASN A 110 -8.09 14.38 4.07
CA ASN A 110 -7.08 15.43 3.97
C ASN A 110 -7.79 16.72 3.51
N SER A 111 -7.75 17.77 4.32
CA SER A 111 -8.41 19.03 3.97
C SER A 111 -7.79 19.69 2.73
N LEU A 112 -8.61 20.58 2.15
CA LEU A 112 -8.45 21.22 0.85
C LEU A 112 -7.03 21.72 0.51
N PRO A 113 -6.58 21.54 -0.75
CA PRO A 113 -5.25 21.93 -1.25
C PRO A 113 -4.96 23.45 -1.25
N ASN A 114 -5.85 24.27 -0.70
CA ASN A 114 -5.78 25.74 -0.78
C ASN A 114 -5.19 26.38 0.48
N THR A 115 -4.85 25.61 1.51
CA THR A 115 -4.15 26.10 2.70
C THR A 115 -2.85 25.35 2.90
N MET A 116 -1.77 26.06 3.27
CA MET A 116 -0.46 25.47 3.60
C MET A 116 -0.51 24.48 4.78
N ASN A 117 -1.66 24.34 5.45
CA ASN A 117 -1.92 23.38 6.50
C ASN A 117 -2.86 22.28 5.97
N PHE A 118 -2.35 21.06 5.83
CA PHE A 118 -3.22 19.88 5.77
C PHE A 118 -3.88 19.73 7.14
N THR A 119 -5.19 19.94 7.20
CA THR A 119 -6.00 19.55 8.35
C THR A 119 -6.50 18.15 8.07
N TYR A 120 -6.18 17.21 8.95
CA TYR A 120 -6.78 15.89 8.91
C TYR A 120 -8.12 15.94 9.64
N GLU A 121 -9.11 15.24 9.11
CA GLU A 121 -10.29 14.80 9.86
C GLU A 121 -10.33 13.27 9.82
N ILE A 122 -10.80 12.65 10.91
CA ILE A 122 -10.86 11.18 11.02
C ILE A 122 -12.22 10.77 11.56
N GLU A 123 -12.92 9.94 10.76
CA GLU A 123 -14.14 9.26 11.17
C GLU A 123 -13.92 7.75 11.24
N LEU A 124 -14.67 7.10 12.13
CA LEU A 124 -14.74 5.66 12.23
C LEU A 124 -16.07 5.20 11.63
N PHE A 125 -15.98 4.31 10.65
CA PHE A 125 -17.11 3.72 9.97
C PHE A 125 -17.23 2.24 10.33
N HIS A 126 -18.37 1.84 10.89
CA HIS A 126 -18.62 0.44 11.23
C HIS A 126 -19.13 -0.32 9.99
N PRO A 127 -18.40 -1.35 9.48
CA PRO A 127 -18.67 -1.95 8.16
C PRO A 127 -20.01 -2.69 8.04
N ARG A 128 -20.58 -3.15 9.17
CA ARG A 128 -21.89 -3.85 9.22
C ARG A 128 -23.09 -2.95 9.54
N SER A 129 -23.02 -2.15 10.60
CA SER A 129 -24.12 -1.26 11.01
C SER A 129 -24.16 0.06 10.24
N TYR A 130 -23.09 0.40 9.51
CA TYR A 130 -22.89 1.68 8.82
C TYR A 130 -22.94 2.90 9.72
N GLN A 131 -22.69 2.69 11.01
CA GLN A 131 -22.53 3.77 11.96
C GLN A 131 -21.26 4.57 11.64
N VAL A 132 -21.39 5.89 11.67
CA VAL A 132 -20.28 6.84 11.56
C VAL A 132 -20.12 7.54 12.90
N VAL A 133 -18.89 7.59 13.42
CA VAL A 133 -18.56 8.37 14.63
C VAL A 133 -17.25 9.12 14.43
N SER A 134 -17.13 10.32 15.00
CA SER A 134 -15.86 11.03 14.99
C SER A 134 -14.84 10.31 15.89
N LEU A 135 -13.54 10.49 15.61
CA LEU A 135 -12.48 9.94 16.45
C LEU A 135 -12.62 10.38 17.92
N LEU A 136 -12.93 11.66 18.15
CA LEU A 136 -13.08 12.23 19.48
C LEU A 136 -14.32 11.70 20.21
N ASP A 137 -15.40 11.39 19.49
CA ASP A 137 -16.58 10.79 20.11
C ASP A 137 -16.32 9.35 20.57
N LYS A 138 -15.55 8.56 19.81
CA LYS A 138 -15.18 7.19 20.18
C LYS A 138 -14.22 7.15 21.37
N PHE A 139 -13.15 7.94 21.34
CA PHE A 139 -12.05 7.81 22.32
C PHE A 139 -12.10 8.81 23.47
N LYS A 140 -12.91 9.87 23.37
CA LYS A 140 -13.05 10.98 24.34
C LYS A 140 -11.79 11.82 24.56
N SER A 141 -10.62 11.21 24.61
CA SER A 141 -9.31 11.85 24.64
C SER A 141 -8.31 11.08 23.78
N ILE A 142 -7.39 11.82 23.16
CA ILE A 142 -6.32 11.29 22.33
C ILE A 142 -5.01 12.01 22.68
N PRO A 143 -3.84 11.36 22.57
CA PRO A 143 -2.57 11.94 23.02
C PRO A 143 -1.92 12.90 22.01
N PHE A 144 -2.57 13.16 20.87
CA PHE A 144 -2.09 14.00 19.80
C PHE A 144 -3.21 14.92 19.28
N LYS A 145 -2.81 15.97 18.56
CA LYS A 145 -3.77 16.78 17.79
C LYS A 145 -3.90 16.18 16.40
N ILE A 146 -5.13 15.98 15.93
CA ILE A 146 -5.38 15.42 14.59
C ILE A 146 -4.73 16.30 13.50
N SER A 147 -4.74 17.63 13.66
CA SER A 147 -4.09 18.56 12.74
C SER A 147 -2.55 18.48 12.71
N GLU A 148 -1.93 17.87 13.71
CA GLU A 148 -0.49 17.64 13.78
C GLU A 148 -0.11 16.23 13.30
N LEU A 149 -1.07 15.35 12.97
CA LEU A 149 -0.73 14.04 12.41
C LEU A 149 -0.01 14.22 11.07
N GLU A 150 0.95 13.35 10.85
CA GLU A 150 1.67 13.22 9.59
C GLU A 150 1.29 11.93 8.88
N LYS A 151 1.23 10.83 9.62
CA LYS A 151 0.97 9.50 9.06
C LYS A 151 0.18 8.61 10.01
N ILE A 152 -0.64 7.74 9.43
CA ILE A 152 -1.28 6.61 10.11
C ILE A 152 -0.90 5.35 9.34
N LEU A 153 -0.42 4.34 10.04
CA LEU A 153 0.00 3.08 9.43
C LEU A 153 -0.73 1.91 10.08
N PRO A 154 -1.33 1.00 9.30
CA PRO A 154 -1.86 -0.24 9.85
C PRO A 154 -0.72 -1.09 10.39
N PHE A 155 -0.95 -1.76 11.51
CA PHE A 155 -0.15 -2.86 12.05
C PHE A 155 -0.89 -4.18 11.85
N GLN A 156 -0.22 -5.31 12.06
CA GLN A 156 -0.90 -6.59 12.23
C GLN A 156 -1.98 -6.54 13.32
N ASP A 157 -2.97 -7.42 13.17
CA ASP A 157 -4.09 -7.59 14.07
C ASP A 157 -4.91 -6.30 14.32
N HIS A 158 -5.13 -5.50 13.27
CA HIS A 158 -5.99 -4.31 13.29
C HIS A 158 -5.54 -3.21 14.24
N GLN A 159 -4.24 -3.12 14.51
CA GLN A 159 -3.68 -2.04 15.33
C GLN A 159 -3.20 -0.90 14.44
N LEU A 160 -2.97 0.29 15.00
CA LEU A 160 -2.55 1.46 14.23
C LEU A 160 -1.34 2.14 14.87
N LEU A 161 -0.42 2.62 14.03
CA LEU A 161 0.69 3.50 14.39
C LEU A 161 0.41 4.90 13.85
N PHE A 162 0.52 5.91 14.71
CA PHE A 162 0.35 7.31 14.39
C PHE A 162 1.70 8.00 14.56
N THR A 163 2.06 8.86 13.61
CA THR A 163 3.21 9.74 13.72
C THR A 163 2.72 11.18 13.60
N ASP A 164 3.11 12.04 14.53
CA ASP A 164 2.86 13.48 14.42
C ASP A 164 4.05 14.21 13.77
N ARG A 165 3.82 15.43 13.28
CA ARG A 165 4.83 16.29 12.64
C ARG A 165 5.97 16.74 13.56
N LYS A 166 5.90 16.40 14.85
CA LYS A 166 6.97 16.64 15.83
C LYS A 166 7.81 15.39 16.05
N GLY A 167 7.56 14.32 15.30
CA GLY A 167 8.31 13.08 15.41
C GLY A 167 7.88 12.20 16.58
N LYS A 168 6.71 12.43 17.19
CA LYS A 168 6.20 11.52 18.22
C LYS A 168 5.37 10.42 17.58
N HIS A 169 5.52 9.24 18.15
CA HIS A 169 4.87 8.04 17.67
C HIS A 169 3.91 7.51 18.73
N TYR A 170 2.70 7.17 18.30
CA TYR A 170 1.66 6.64 19.16
C TYR A 170 1.11 5.36 18.55
N TYR A 171 0.88 4.39 19.39
CA TYR A 171 0.38 3.08 19.02
C TYR A 171 -1.01 2.90 19.62
N LEU A 172 -1.99 2.58 18.78
CA LEU A 172 -3.34 2.21 19.20
C LEU A 172 -3.47 0.69 19.17
N ASN A 173 -3.71 0.10 20.34
CA ASN A 173 -3.92 -1.33 20.46
C ASN A 173 -5.37 -1.74 20.18
N GLN A 174 -5.61 -3.05 20.11
CA GLN A 174 -6.95 -3.62 19.90
C GLN A 174 -7.98 -3.27 20.98
N LYS A 175 -7.53 -2.91 22.18
CA LYS A 175 -8.40 -2.52 23.31
C LYS A 175 -8.81 -1.05 23.23
N GLY A 176 -8.35 -0.31 22.22
CA GLY A 176 -8.65 1.11 22.06
C GLY A 176 -7.77 2.05 22.89
N ASN A 177 -6.63 1.56 23.41
CA ASN A 177 -5.71 2.40 24.18
C ASN A 177 -4.57 2.92 23.31
N PHE A 178 -4.28 4.21 23.45
CA PHE A 178 -3.10 4.83 22.86
C PHE A 178 -1.89 4.72 23.80
N ILE A 179 -0.75 4.36 23.25
CA ILE A 179 0.54 4.20 23.96
C ILE A 179 1.60 4.96 23.18
N THR A 180 2.35 5.84 23.83
CA THR A 180 3.49 6.53 23.18
C THR A 180 4.65 5.56 23.03
N LEU A 181 5.24 5.52 21.83
CA LEU A 181 6.43 4.71 21.56
C LEU A 181 7.71 5.53 21.72
N PRO A 182 8.77 4.98 22.34
CA PRO A 182 10.05 5.65 22.53
C PRO A 182 10.95 5.61 21.28
N LEU A 183 10.39 5.90 20.09
CA LEU A 183 11.19 5.95 18.86
C LEU A 183 11.96 7.28 18.75
N PRO A 184 13.07 7.34 17.98
CA PRO A 184 13.82 8.57 17.77
C PRO A 184 12.94 9.65 17.12
N ALA A 185 13.09 10.92 17.54
CA ALA A 185 12.22 12.00 17.05
C ALA A 185 12.32 12.24 15.53
N ASP A 186 13.51 12.10 14.93
CA ASP A 186 13.69 12.27 13.49
C ASP A 186 13.41 10.99 12.68
N PHE A 187 12.90 9.94 13.34
CA PHE A 187 12.57 8.69 12.68
C PHE A 187 11.24 8.81 11.93
N LEU A 188 11.27 8.68 10.61
CA LEU A 188 10.08 8.72 9.79
C LEU A 188 9.58 7.31 9.51
N ALA A 189 8.53 6.89 10.21
CA ALA A 189 7.92 5.57 10.01
C ALA A 189 7.36 5.46 8.58
N ILE A 190 7.85 4.47 7.84
CA ILE A 190 7.45 4.18 6.46
C ILE A 190 6.37 3.12 6.45
N ARG A 191 6.62 1.99 7.13
CA ARG A 191 5.71 0.84 7.14
C ARG A 191 5.90 0.02 8.41
N THR A 192 4.86 -0.64 8.85
CA THR A 192 4.95 -1.67 9.89
C THR A 192 5.34 -3.01 9.26
N LYS A 193 6.07 -3.83 10.01
CA LYS A 193 6.41 -5.21 9.65
C LYS A 193 6.13 -6.09 10.87
N ASP A 194 5.60 -7.28 10.63
CA ASP A 194 5.21 -8.20 11.71
C ASP A 194 4.29 -7.52 12.74
N LYS A 195 4.33 -7.95 14.01
CA LYS A 195 3.49 -7.43 15.10
C LYS A 195 4.12 -6.29 15.89
N ASP A 196 5.43 -6.08 15.79
CA ASP A 196 6.17 -5.14 16.63
C ASP A 196 7.33 -4.42 15.93
N LYS A 197 7.50 -4.58 14.60
CA LYS A 197 8.61 -3.95 13.89
C LYS A 197 8.15 -2.82 13.00
N ILE A 198 8.99 -1.82 12.86
CA ILE A 198 8.69 -0.59 12.14
C ILE A 198 9.87 -0.28 11.23
N TRP A 199 9.61 -0.32 9.93
CA TRP A 199 10.52 0.25 8.94
C TRP A 199 10.35 1.77 8.94
N GLY A 200 11.46 2.49 8.93
CA GLY A 200 11.47 3.93 8.77
C GLY A 200 12.84 4.46 8.44
N THR A 201 12.91 5.74 8.08
CA THR A 201 14.18 6.40 7.77
C THR A 201 14.67 7.25 8.91
N LEU A 202 15.99 7.25 9.10
CA LEU A 202 16.70 8.16 9.99
C LEU A 202 18.09 8.42 9.41
N ASN A 203 18.50 9.69 9.25
CA ASN A 203 19.86 10.07 8.81
C ASN A 203 20.35 9.37 7.53
N ASN A 204 19.53 9.33 6.46
CA ASN A 204 19.81 8.60 5.20
C ASN A 204 19.99 7.08 5.35
N GLN A 205 19.55 6.51 6.47
CA GLN A 205 19.47 5.07 6.66
C GLN A 205 18.01 4.63 6.66
N LEU A 206 17.76 3.46 6.10
CA LEU A 206 16.55 2.71 6.34
C LEU A 206 16.78 1.80 7.54
N LEU A 207 15.99 1.99 8.60
CA LEU A 207 16.09 1.23 9.84
C LEU A 207 14.85 0.37 10.04
N LEU A 208 15.06 -0.84 10.56
CA LEU A 208 14.01 -1.65 11.16
C LEU A 208 14.15 -1.53 12.67
N LEU A 209 13.17 -0.90 13.31
CA LEU A 209 13.12 -0.76 14.76
C LEU A 209 12.10 -1.71 15.38
N ASP A 210 12.31 -2.13 16.63
CA ASP A 210 11.24 -2.66 17.48
C ASP A 210 10.40 -1.51 18.11
N ARG A 211 9.39 -1.86 18.91
CA ARG A 211 8.52 -0.87 19.57
C ARG A 211 9.23 -0.09 20.66
N GLU A 212 10.31 -0.63 21.20
CA GLU A 212 11.17 -0.02 22.20
C GLU A 212 12.20 0.93 21.59
N GLY A 213 12.25 1.03 20.25
CA GLY A 213 13.16 1.91 19.52
C GLY A 213 14.54 1.32 19.29
N ASN A 214 14.76 0.05 19.61
CA ASN A 214 16.03 -0.62 19.34
C ASN A 214 16.15 -0.90 17.84
N THR A 215 17.34 -0.67 17.30
CA THR A 215 17.64 -1.00 15.89
C THR A 215 17.87 -2.49 15.74
N LEU A 216 17.00 -3.14 14.97
CA LEU A 216 17.11 -4.55 14.58
C LEU A 216 17.90 -4.73 13.28
N GLN A 217 17.79 -3.75 12.38
CA GLN A 217 18.49 -3.75 11.10
C GLN A 217 18.70 -2.31 10.61
N SER A 218 19.81 -2.08 9.90
CA SER A 218 20.08 -0.82 9.20
C SER A 218 20.56 -1.10 7.78
N ILE A 219 20.12 -0.26 6.85
CA ILE A 219 20.55 -0.26 5.45
C ILE A 219 20.93 1.17 5.09
N ASP A 220 22.18 1.38 4.69
CA ASP A 220 22.61 2.68 4.19
C ASP A 220 21.97 2.96 2.83
N LEU A 221 21.27 4.09 2.74
CA LEU A 221 20.77 4.57 1.46
C LEU A 221 21.84 5.41 0.77
N LYS A 222 21.71 5.57 -0.55
CA LYS A 222 22.56 6.50 -1.29
C LYS A 222 22.44 7.90 -0.66
N PRO A 223 23.54 8.68 -0.58
CA PRO A 223 23.49 10.03 -0.04
C PRO A 223 22.43 10.88 -0.75
N GLY A 224 21.54 11.51 0.01
CA GLY A 224 20.43 12.32 -0.51
C GLY A 224 19.15 11.55 -0.81
N ASN A 225 19.17 10.21 -0.76
CA ASN A 225 17.96 9.39 -0.87
C ASN A 225 17.29 9.21 0.48
N THR A 226 15.96 9.15 0.45
CA THR A 226 15.14 8.62 1.53
C THR A 226 14.35 7.40 1.02
N ALA A 227 14.08 6.43 1.89
CA ALA A 227 13.17 5.35 1.56
C ALA A 227 11.73 5.85 1.67
N ILE A 228 10.92 5.50 0.68
CA ILE A 228 9.54 5.99 0.50
C ILE A 228 8.57 4.87 0.81
N GLU A 229 8.90 3.65 0.37
CA GLU A 229 8.09 2.47 0.59
C GLU A 229 8.98 1.24 0.74
N VAL A 230 8.53 0.31 1.58
CA VAL A 230 9.11 -1.02 1.70
C VAL A 230 8.00 -2.04 1.51
N VAL A 231 8.18 -3.01 0.62
CA VAL A 231 7.19 -4.07 0.35
C VAL A 231 7.84 -5.42 0.49
N SER A 232 7.18 -6.33 1.22
CA SER A 232 7.60 -7.73 1.26
C SER A 232 6.84 -8.53 0.21
N ASP A 233 7.54 -9.37 -0.54
CA ASP A 233 6.89 -10.34 -1.43
C ASP A 233 6.55 -11.66 -0.70
N HIS A 234 5.95 -12.60 -1.43
CA HIS A 234 5.56 -13.92 -0.90
C HIS A 234 6.75 -14.81 -0.50
N LEU A 235 7.97 -14.46 -0.89
CA LEU A 235 9.21 -15.11 -0.47
C LEU A 235 9.91 -14.36 0.67
N ASN A 236 9.24 -13.33 1.24
CA ASN A 236 9.74 -12.46 2.30
C ASN A 236 10.93 -11.56 1.89
N ARG A 237 11.20 -11.41 0.58
CA ARG A 237 12.20 -10.45 0.09
C ARG A 237 11.67 -9.04 0.22
N GLN A 238 12.57 -8.10 0.54
CA GLN A 238 12.19 -6.70 0.77
C GLN A 238 12.49 -5.87 -0.48
N TRP A 239 11.45 -5.27 -1.02
CA TRP A 239 11.51 -4.33 -2.13
C TRP A 239 11.48 -2.92 -1.57
N ILE A 240 12.57 -2.18 -1.77
CA ILE A 240 12.72 -0.84 -1.23
C ILE A 240 12.61 0.14 -2.39
N VAL A 241 11.64 1.04 -2.28
CA VAL A 241 11.55 2.22 -3.15
C VAL A 241 12.21 3.36 -2.40
N SER A 242 13.32 3.88 -2.94
CA SER A 242 14.02 5.04 -2.38
C SER A 242 14.23 6.10 -3.44
N GLY A 243 14.39 7.37 -3.05
CA GLY A 243 14.66 8.42 -4.02
C GLY A 243 15.01 9.77 -3.40
N GLU A 244 15.46 10.67 -4.26
CA GLU A 244 15.66 12.07 -3.90
C GLU A 244 14.31 12.79 -3.84
N LEU A 245 14.00 13.41 -2.70
CA LEU A 245 12.87 14.33 -2.60
C LEU A 245 13.29 15.70 -3.16
N ARG A 246 12.91 16.00 -4.40
CA ARG A 246 13.12 17.33 -4.98
C ARG A 246 11.90 18.21 -4.77
N GLN A 247 12.08 19.31 -4.04
CA GLN A 247 11.04 20.32 -3.85
C GLN A 247 10.86 21.11 -5.16
N SER A 248 9.71 20.97 -5.84
CA SER A 248 9.39 21.81 -7.00
C SER A 248 8.74 23.13 -6.58
N LYS A 249 8.89 24.19 -7.39
CA LYS A 249 8.26 25.52 -7.21
C LYS A 249 6.72 25.51 -7.10
N LYS A 250 6.08 24.35 -7.32
CA LYS A 250 4.62 24.14 -7.18
C LYS A 250 4.24 23.28 -5.96
N ASN A 251 5.13 23.10 -4.98
CA ASN A 251 4.88 22.32 -3.76
C ASN A 251 4.59 20.83 -4.01
N TYR A 252 4.92 20.30 -5.19
CA TYR A 252 4.96 18.86 -5.44
C TYR A 252 6.38 18.36 -5.25
N TYR A 253 6.55 17.28 -4.48
CA TYR A 253 7.78 16.51 -4.47
C TYR A 253 7.79 15.61 -5.71
N THR A 254 8.77 15.79 -6.59
CA THR A 254 9.05 14.81 -7.63
C THR A 254 10.03 13.80 -7.07
N VAL A 255 9.65 12.53 -7.06
CA VAL A 255 10.51 11.42 -6.65
C VAL A 255 11.21 10.88 -7.89
N ASN A 256 12.54 10.94 -7.91
CA ASN A 256 13.33 10.06 -8.78
C ASN A 256 13.58 8.78 -7.99
N SER A 257 12.74 7.77 -8.20
CA SER A 257 12.82 6.52 -7.44
C SER A 257 13.77 5.52 -8.08
N GLU A 258 14.52 4.84 -7.23
CA GLU A 258 15.21 3.59 -7.54
C GLU A 258 14.53 2.46 -6.79
N LEU A 259 14.33 1.33 -7.47
CA LEU A 259 13.87 0.08 -6.87
C LEU A 259 15.08 -0.81 -6.62
N SER A 260 15.30 -1.16 -5.35
CA SER A 260 16.30 -2.16 -4.96
C SER A 260 15.62 -3.35 -4.28
N ILE A 261 16.18 -4.54 -4.53
CA ILE A 261 15.80 -5.77 -3.86
C ILE A 261 16.84 -6.02 -2.78
N TRP A 262 16.39 -6.25 -1.55
CA TRP A 262 17.24 -6.67 -0.45
C TRP A 262 16.85 -8.09 -0.02
N ASP A 263 17.82 -9.00 -0.13
CA ASP A 263 17.61 -10.45 0.02
C ASP A 263 18.07 -11.03 1.37
N GLY A 264 18.57 -10.22 2.30
CA GLY A 264 18.85 -10.69 3.67
C GLY A 264 20.30 -11.00 4.01
N ASP A 265 21.17 -11.12 3.01
CA ASP A 265 22.57 -11.56 3.16
C ASP A 265 23.60 -10.42 3.06
#